data_AF-A0A4U1MIY4-F1
#
_entry.id   AF-A0A4U1MIY4-F1
#
_cell.length_a   1.000
_cell.length_b   1.000
_cell.length_c   1.000
_cell.angle_alpha   90.00
_cell.angle_beta   90.00
_cell.angle_gamma   90.00
#
_symmetry.space_group_name_H-M   'P 1'
#
loop_
_entity.id
_entity.type
_entity.pdbx_description
1 polymer ?
#
loop_
_entity_poly.entity_id
_entity_poly.type
_entity_poly.pdbx_seq_one_letter_code
_entity_poly.pdbx_strand_id
1 'polypeptide(L)'
;MRGLLLIGCFLLFWIGAGVLEDIDRKDFPFQMDQDDLAVLSGYNYMHAVMENDLLLQLNVYDQNKQLVKTYYASDLNELVPSATYKEIVEENEKLFVVYEENDTSRSRKKLVVGPRGSLTFVPERY
;
A
#
# COMPACT_ATOMS: atom_id res chain seq x y z
N MET A 1 -4.91 -19.55 -58.12
CA MET A 1 -4.03 -18.67 -57.31
C MET A 1 -4.84 -17.54 -56.67
N ARG A 2 -5.66 -17.84 -55.66
CA ARG A 2 -6.49 -16.83 -54.94
C ARG A 2 -6.69 -17.13 -53.44
N GLY A 3 -6.15 -18.25 -52.93
CA GLY A 3 -6.35 -18.70 -51.54
C GLY A 3 -5.18 -18.46 -50.58
N LEU A 4 -4.06 -17.90 -51.06
CA LEU A 4 -2.87 -17.68 -50.21
C LEU A 4 -2.81 -16.30 -49.56
N LEU A 5 -3.70 -15.38 -49.95
CA LEU A 5 -3.67 -13.99 -49.50
C LEU A 5 -4.38 -13.76 -48.16
N LEU A 6 -5.21 -14.71 -47.72
CA LEU A 6 -5.95 -14.63 -46.45
C LEU A 6 -5.15 -15.13 -45.23
N ILE A 7 -4.07 -15.89 -45.44
CA ILE A 7 -3.25 -16.44 -44.34
C ILE A 7 -2.28 -15.38 -43.78
N GLY A 8 -1.83 -14.43 -44.61
CA GLY A 8 -0.93 -13.35 -44.18
C GLY A 8 -1.60 -12.34 -43.22
N CYS A 9 -2.91 -12.08 -43.37
CA CYS A 9 -3.63 -11.15 -42.49
C CYS A 9 -3.90 -11.73 -41.09
N PHE A 10 -4.05 -13.06 -40.95
CA PHE A 10 -4.23 -13.70 -39.64
C PHE A 10 -2.93 -13.77 -38.82
N LEU A 11 -1.77 -13.84 -39.47
CA LEU A 11 -0.47 -13.83 -38.78
C LEU A 11 -0.13 -12.45 -38.18
N LEU A 12 -0.60 -11.36 -38.79
CA LEU A 12 -0.37 -10.00 -38.25
C LEU A 12 -1.24 -9.68 -37.03
N PHE A 13 -2.40 -10.32 -36.90
CA PHE A 13 -3.25 -10.16 -35.71
C PHE A 13 -2.65 -10.81 -34.46
N TRP A 14 -1.77 -11.81 -34.63
CA TRP A 14 -1.17 -12.53 -33.51
C TRP A 14 0.07 -11.81 -32.92
N ILE A 15 0.82 -11.08 -33.76
CA ILE A 15 1.97 -10.29 -33.29
C ILE A 15 1.51 -8.98 -32.64
N GLY A 16 0.37 -8.40 -33.07
CA GLY A 16 -0.18 -7.18 -32.47
C GLY A 16 -0.80 -7.38 -31.08
N ALA A 17 -1.41 -8.55 -30.83
CA ALA A 17 -2.04 -8.83 -29.55
C ALA A 17 -1.03 -9.11 -28.41
N GLY A 18 0.10 -9.75 -28.72
CA GLY A 18 1.13 -10.05 -27.71
C GLY A 18 2.01 -8.86 -27.30
N VAL A 19 2.05 -7.79 -28.10
CA VAL A 19 2.85 -6.58 -27.78
C VAL A 19 2.02 -5.52 -27.02
N LEU A 20 0.69 -5.62 -27.05
CA LEU A 20 -0.21 -4.72 -26.32
C LEU A 20 -0.50 -5.18 -24.88
N GLU A 21 -0.27 -6.46 -24.56
CA GLU A 21 -0.28 -6.94 -23.17
C GLU A 21 1.02 -6.62 -22.41
N ASP A 22 2.07 -6.17 -23.11
CA ASP A 22 3.33 -5.71 -22.51
C ASP A 22 3.28 -4.21 -22.11
N ILE A 23 2.13 -3.56 -22.33
CA ILE A 23 1.69 -2.43 -21.49
C ILE A 23 1.04 -3.01 -20.23
N ASP A 24 1.72 -4.01 -19.66
CA ASP A 24 1.57 -4.38 -18.28
C ASP A 24 2.03 -3.14 -17.53
N ARG A 25 1.00 -2.42 -17.10
CA ARG A 25 0.97 -1.23 -16.28
C ARG A 25 1.98 -1.35 -15.14
N LYS A 26 3.25 -1.09 -15.44
CA LYS A 26 4.26 -0.65 -14.49
C LYS A 26 3.94 0.80 -14.14
N ASP A 27 2.72 1.03 -13.66
CA ASP A 27 2.51 2.17 -12.79
C ASP A 27 3.46 1.90 -11.62
N PHE A 28 4.56 2.64 -11.59
CA PHE A 28 5.39 2.72 -10.41
C PHE A 28 4.43 2.91 -9.23
N PRO A 29 4.41 2.03 -8.22
CA PRO A 29 3.38 2.04 -7.18
C PRO A 29 3.51 3.22 -6.21
N PHE A 30 4.32 4.22 -6.58
CA PHE A 30 4.55 5.46 -5.87
C PHE A 30 4.10 6.63 -6.76
N GLN A 31 2.87 6.55 -7.27
CA GLN A 31 2.14 7.75 -7.66
C GLN A 31 1.55 8.29 -6.36
N MET A 32 2.15 9.34 -5.81
CA MET A 32 1.54 10.11 -4.73
C MET A 32 0.34 10.84 -5.34
N ASP A 33 -0.83 10.20 -5.36
CA ASP A 33 -2.06 10.95 -5.60
C ASP A 33 -2.34 11.82 -4.37
N GLN A 34 -3.05 12.92 -4.57
CA GLN A 34 -3.11 14.04 -3.62
C GLN A 34 -3.79 13.72 -2.27
N ASP A 35 -4.44 12.56 -2.14
CA ASP A 35 -5.14 12.11 -0.94
C ASP A 35 -4.38 11.01 -0.16
N ASP A 36 -3.18 10.64 -0.62
CA ASP A 36 -2.40 9.57 -0.02
C ASP A 36 -1.40 10.06 1.06
N LEU A 37 -1.29 9.32 2.17
CA LEU A 37 -0.35 9.63 3.25
C LEU A 37 0.94 8.80 3.11
N ALA A 38 2.06 9.43 2.78
CA ALA A 38 3.34 8.75 2.58
C ALA A 38 4.42 9.24 3.55
N VAL A 39 4.94 8.35 4.39
CA VAL A 39 5.98 8.69 5.38
C VAL A 39 7.16 7.72 5.35
N LEU A 40 8.35 8.23 5.67
CA LEU A 40 9.54 7.40 5.86
C LEU A 40 9.61 6.88 7.30
N SER A 41 9.89 5.60 7.46
CA SER A 41 10.06 4.95 8.77
C SER A 41 11.23 3.98 8.75
N GLY A 42 12.35 4.40 9.36
CA GLY A 42 13.61 3.69 9.25
C GLY A 42 14.15 3.77 7.82
N TYR A 43 14.31 2.60 7.18
CA TYR A 43 14.74 2.47 5.78
C TYR A 43 13.60 2.16 4.82
N ASN A 44 12.35 2.12 5.31
CA ASN A 44 11.17 1.74 4.53
C ASN A 44 10.21 2.91 4.43
N TYR A 45 9.42 2.94 3.35
CA TYR A 45 8.33 3.89 3.16
C TYR A 45 7.02 3.24 3.54
N MET A 46 6.14 3.99 4.20
CA MET A 46 4.76 3.61 4.47
C MET A 46 3.84 4.52 3.66
N HIS A 47 2.85 3.93 3.02
CA HIS A 47 1.90 4.63 2.15
C HIS A 47 0.48 4.20 2.52
N ALA A 48 -0.28 5.07 3.16
CA ALA A 48 -1.67 4.85 3.49
C ALA A 48 -2.53 5.31 2.32
N VAL A 49 -3.20 4.35 1.68
CA VAL A 49 -4.19 4.60 0.63
C VAL A 49 -5.55 4.76 1.29
N MET A 50 -6.11 5.95 1.12
CA MET A 50 -7.33 6.38 1.79
C MET A 50 -8.47 6.55 0.78
N GLU A 51 -9.70 6.27 1.20
CA GLU A 51 -10.91 6.59 0.45
C GLU A 51 -11.98 7.13 1.42
N ASN A 52 -12.44 8.37 1.22
CA ASN A 52 -13.41 9.03 2.10
C ASN A 52 -13.01 8.98 3.59
N ASP A 53 -11.76 9.36 3.91
CA ASP A 53 -11.16 9.31 5.26
C ASP A 53 -11.05 7.90 5.90
N LEU A 54 -11.36 6.84 5.14
CA LEU A 54 -11.20 5.46 5.57
C LEU A 54 -9.93 4.87 4.97
N LEU A 55 -9.14 4.19 5.81
CA LEU A 55 -7.98 3.46 5.33
C LEU A 55 -8.43 2.23 4.55
N LEU A 56 -8.11 2.18 3.26
CA LEU A 56 -8.27 0.98 2.44
C LEU A 56 -7.13 0.01 2.70
N GLN A 57 -5.89 0.50 2.57
CA GLN A 57 -4.70 -0.30 2.75
C GLN A 57 -3.50 0.57 3.11
N LEU A 58 -2.56 -0.01 3.85
CA LEU A 58 -1.28 0.56 4.18
C LEU A 58 -0.19 -0.28 3.52
N ASN A 59 0.45 0.28 2.52
CA ASN A 59 1.53 -0.34 1.77
C ASN A 59 2.88 0.03 2.38
N VAL A 60 3.75 -0.97 2.52
CA VAL A 60 5.12 -0.81 2.99
C VAL A 60 6.06 -1.10 1.84
N TYR A 61 6.92 -0.15 1.52
CA TYR A 61 7.93 -0.27 0.47
C TYR A 61 9.34 -0.26 1.07
N ASP A 62 10.26 -0.98 0.44
CA ASP A 62 11.67 -0.94 0.80
C ASP A 62 12.35 0.37 0.34
N GLN A 63 13.64 0.49 0.64
CA GLN A 63 14.49 1.61 0.19
C GLN A 63 14.58 1.75 -1.34
N ASN A 64 14.30 0.68 -2.08
CA ASN A 64 14.28 0.67 -3.55
C ASN A 64 12.87 0.97 -4.12
N LYS A 65 11.92 1.35 -3.26
CA LYS A 65 10.51 1.61 -3.60
C LYS A 65 9.79 0.36 -4.13
N GLN A 66 10.26 -0.83 -3.78
CA GLN A 66 9.56 -2.08 -4.08
C GLN A 66 8.57 -2.40 -2.96
N LEU A 67 7.35 -2.81 -3.34
CA LEU A 67 6.35 -3.21 -2.37
C LEU A 67 6.83 -4.45 -1.60
N VAL A 68 6.92 -4.33 -0.29
CA VAL A 68 7.34 -5.40 0.62
C VAL A 68 6.13 -6.10 1.21
N LYS A 69 5.15 -5.31 1.68
CA LYS A 69 3.97 -5.84 2.35
C LYS A 69 2.81 -4.85 2.31
N THR A 70 1.59 -5.37 2.30
CA THR A 70 0.35 -4.61 2.39
C THR A 70 -0.37 -5.00 3.68
N TYR A 71 -0.97 -4.00 4.33
CA TYR A 71 -1.72 -4.13 5.57
C TYR A 71 -3.11 -3.53 5.39
N TYR A 72 -4.11 -4.17 5.99
CA TYR A 72 -5.49 -3.69 6.03
C TYR A 72 -5.86 -3.27 7.45
N ALA A 73 -7.02 -2.62 7.61
CA ALA A 73 -7.53 -2.23 8.93
C ALA A 73 -7.63 -3.43 9.90
N SER A 74 -7.93 -4.64 9.40
CA SER A 74 -7.93 -5.87 10.19
C SER A 74 -6.55 -6.19 10.78
N ASP A 75 -5.49 -6.02 10.00
CA ASP A 75 -4.12 -6.28 10.47
C ASP A 75 -3.69 -5.24 11.52
N LEU A 76 -4.19 -4.00 11.42
CA LEU A 76 -3.93 -2.96 12.42
C LEU A 76 -4.62 -3.24 13.76
N ASN A 77 -5.78 -3.90 13.75
CA ASN A 77 -6.43 -4.39 14.98
C ASN A 77 -5.61 -5.48 15.67
N GLU A 78 -4.94 -6.35 14.90
CA GLU A 78 -4.10 -7.41 15.47
C GLU A 78 -2.86 -6.86 16.20
N LEU A 79 -2.42 -5.65 15.86
CA LEU A 79 -1.29 -4.99 16.54
C LEU A 79 -1.60 -4.64 18.00
N VAL A 80 -2.86 -4.37 18.33
CA VAL A 80 -3.32 -4.08 19.71
C VAL A 80 -4.62 -4.85 19.97
N PRO A 81 -4.54 -6.13 20.40
CA PRO A 81 -5.73 -6.98 20.53
C PRO A 81 -6.80 -6.48 21.51
N SER A 82 -6.42 -5.61 22.45
CA SER A 82 -7.31 -5.00 23.44
C SER A 82 -8.01 -3.74 22.97
N ALA A 83 -7.73 -3.26 21.75
CA ALA A 83 -8.22 -1.99 21.25
C ALA A 83 -8.76 -2.12 19.82
N THR A 84 -9.69 -1.23 19.46
CA THR A 84 -10.25 -1.18 18.10
C THR A 84 -9.61 -0.04 17.33
N TYR A 85 -9.04 -0.34 16.16
CA TYR A 85 -8.59 0.65 15.18
C TYR A 85 -9.73 1.60 14.81
N LYS A 86 -9.43 2.90 14.76
CA LYS A 86 -10.38 3.93 14.33
C LYS A 86 -9.93 4.64 13.07
N GLU A 87 -8.71 5.14 13.08
CA GLU A 87 -8.19 6.01 12.03
C GLU A 87 -6.66 5.97 12.00
N ILE A 88 -6.10 6.35 10.86
CA ILE A 88 -4.67 6.61 10.70
C ILE A 88 -4.49 8.10 10.44
N VAL A 89 -3.51 8.71 11.09
CA VAL A 89 -3.28 10.16 11.03
C VAL A 89 -1.80 10.41 10.76
N GLU A 90 -1.52 11.34 9.86
CA GLU A 90 -0.18 11.87 9.68
C GLU A 90 0.04 13.11 10.56
N GLU A 91 1.09 13.09 11.39
CA GLU A 91 1.50 14.25 12.16
C GLU A 91 3.03 14.34 12.17
N ASN A 92 3.58 15.51 11.84
CA ASN A 92 5.03 15.74 11.81
C ASN A 92 5.79 14.68 10.96
N GLU A 93 5.30 14.42 9.74
CA GLU A 93 5.87 13.46 8.79
C GLU A 93 5.94 12.02 9.34
N LYS A 94 5.04 11.67 10.26
CA LYS A 94 4.96 10.34 10.88
C LYS A 94 3.52 9.86 10.87
N LEU A 95 3.33 8.57 10.62
CA LEU A 95 2.02 7.94 10.73
C LEU A 95 1.78 7.47 12.17
N PHE A 96 0.59 7.81 12.66
CA PHE A 96 0.05 7.39 13.93
C PHE A 96 -1.23 6.60 13.67
N VAL A 97 -1.39 5.52 14.42
CA VAL A 97 -2.64 4.79 14.44
C VAL A 97 -3.39 5.17 15.71
N VAL A 98 -4.66 5.53 15.55
CA VAL A 98 -5.57 5.85 16.64
C VAL A 98 -6.41 4.60 16.95
N TYR A 99 -6.42 4.24 18.22
CA TYR A 99 -7.13 3.11 18.77
C TYR A 99 -8.11 3.58 19.84
N GLU A 100 -9.20 2.85 20.02
CA GLU A 100 -10.16 3.05 21.11
C GLU A 100 -10.13 1.84 22.04
N GLU A 101 -9.90 2.09 23.33
CA GLU A 101 -9.96 1.09 24.40
C GLU A 101 -11.25 1.28 25.20
N ASN A 102 -12.04 0.20 25.35
CA ASN A 102 -13.22 0.12 26.21
C ASN A 102 -14.20 1.31 26.08
N ASP A 103 -14.44 1.79 24.86
CA ASP A 103 -15.38 2.87 24.51
C ASP A 103 -15.16 4.21 25.25
N THR A 104 -14.01 4.43 25.88
CA THR A 104 -13.82 5.60 26.75
C THR A 104 -12.56 6.40 26.50
N SER A 105 -11.48 5.79 25.98
CA SER A 105 -10.25 6.51 25.67
C SER A 105 -9.74 6.20 24.27
N ARG A 106 -9.54 7.26 23.48
CA ARG A 106 -8.75 7.17 22.25
C ARG A 106 -7.27 7.31 22.61
N SER A 107 -6.48 6.31 22.28
CA SER A 107 -5.03 6.33 22.38
C SER A 107 -4.43 6.41 20.98
N ARG A 108 -3.28 7.06 20.85
CA ARG A 108 -2.55 7.15 19.57
C ARG A 108 -1.18 6.55 19.73
N LYS A 109 -0.77 5.70 18.79
CA LYS A 109 0.54 5.05 18.79
C LYS A 109 1.25 5.30 17.48
N LYS A 110 2.52 5.73 17.56
CA LYS A 110 3.34 5.96 16.38
C LYS A 110 3.68 4.63 15.73
N LEU A 111 3.41 4.52 14.43
CA LEU A 111 3.71 3.35 13.64
C LEU A 111 5.17 3.35 13.18
N VAL A 112 5.81 2.18 13.23
CA VAL A 112 7.19 1.96 12.80
C VAL A 112 7.29 0.71 11.96
N VAL A 113 8.13 0.75 10.92
CA VAL A 113 8.43 -0.43 10.11
C VAL A 113 9.68 -1.12 10.66
N GLY A 114 9.53 -2.36 11.11
CA GLY A 114 10.58 -3.28 11.46
C GLY A 114 11.20 -4.02 10.26
N PRO A 115 12.05 -5.02 10.52
CA PRO A 115 12.69 -5.81 9.48
C PRO A 115 11.66 -6.49 8.57
N ARG A 116 11.95 -6.56 7.26
CA ARG A 116 11.09 -7.20 6.24
C ARG A 116 9.68 -6.60 6.14
N GLY A 117 9.55 -5.31 6.46
CA GLY A 117 8.28 -4.58 6.32
C GLY A 117 7.26 -4.89 7.41
N SER A 118 7.66 -5.46 8.54
CA SER A 118 6.74 -5.68 9.67
C SER A 118 6.31 -4.37 10.31
N LEU A 119 5.05 -4.21 10.68
CA LEU A 119 4.58 -3.06 11.44
C LEU A 119 4.70 -3.31 12.94
N THR A 120 5.13 -2.28 13.67
CA THR A 120 5.19 -2.27 15.13
C THR A 120 4.99 -0.84 15.64
N PHE A 121 4.93 -0.65 16.95
CA PHE A 121 4.89 0.67 17.57
C PHE A 121 6.25 1.07 18.13
N VAL A 122 6.47 2.38 18.28
CA VAL A 122 7.56 2.85 19.14
C VAL A 122 7.27 2.37 20.57
N PRO A 123 8.20 1.66 21.22
CA PRO A 123 8.04 1.31 22.63
C PRO A 123 7.97 2.60 23.47
N GLU A 124 6.93 2.72 24.29
CA GLU A 124 6.82 3.79 25.28
C GLU A 124 7.99 3.63 26.27
N ARG A 125 8.94 4.57 26.25
CA ARG A 125 9.97 4.63 27.29
C ARG A 125 9.34 5.30 28.51
N TYR A 126 8.95 4.48 29.48
CA TYR A 126 8.68 4.92 30.86
C TYR A 126 10.00 5.19 31.59
#